data_AF-A0A813YFI6-F1
#
_entry.id   AF-A0A813YFI6-F1
#
_cell.length_a   1.000
_cell.length_b   1.000
_cell.length_c   1.000
_cell.angle_alpha   90.00
_cell.angle_beta   90.00
_cell.angle_gamma   90.00
#
_symmetry.space_group_name_H-M   'P 1'
#
loop_
_entity.id
_entity.type
_entity.pdbx_description
1 polymer ?
#
loop_
_entity_poly.entity_id
_entity_poly.type
_entity_poly.pdbx_seq_one_letter_code
_entity_poly.pdbx_strand_id
1 'polypeptide(L)'
;MSSSIIVKLISDNSIYSNLQIQSKDSNLSTSLIIGRNEQSKIKSTRCARQQVSLHIQNDQVYIKQLGTNTSFINHKPISTNDKQILNDGDILHLLENEYCYTVRIERLNIDNKSMKSFSPGKSMLKRQNTDDDEISFKKQKGSMKKIEQQSEKNTSDNQNIDDSSEENHLNWIQQQLEALQDNANQSLLNTTSNPIKKSNSTSEDIWEKPYDGLEIFTSKRMISSEKIAAFDMDGTIILTKSGKVYPIDENDWRIAFDTCFKKLKQLYVDNYKLVIFTNQRGLMKSTSTDNFRKKIQYIQQKLNVPLQVFVAIHSGHYRKPCTGSWSLLESKYNDGIKIDKSKSFYVGDAAGRPDKWRAKAKKDHSCADRLFAVNIGLQFYTPEEYFLGLNKVSYEMPKFDPKSLRSIQSLLEPTTTTLTLNKTEIIVMCGLPASGKSWFVKKYILPHKYEYVNRDVLGTWQQCVKMTETALTKKQSVVIDNTNPDKESRQRYVEVARKFNVPCRCFVMNVSVEHAKHNNLFRQMNGTDKAHKDVNEIIIMGFNKRYIKPTMDEGFSEIVMVNMQPMFDDTDMEQLYYQYILDK
;
A
#
# COMPACT_ATOMS: atom_id res chain seq x y z
N MET A 1 -8.51 21.55 51.42
CA MET A 1 -9.72 21.15 50.67
C MET A 1 -9.29 20.11 49.67
N SER A 2 -9.70 18.84 49.83
CA SER A 2 -9.45 17.83 48.80
C SER A 2 -10.50 18.07 47.70
N SER A 3 -10.13 18.79 46.64
CA SER A 3 -10.97 18.86 45.45
C SER A 3 -10.83 17.54 44.70
N SER A 4 -11.96 16.93 44.33
CA SER A 4 -11.94 15.79 43.44
C SER A 4 -12.42 16.22 42.06
N ILE A 5 -11.66 15.85 41.03
CA ILE A 5 -11.99 16.11 39.63
C ILE A 5 -12.37 14.79 38.97
N ILE A 6 -13.51 14.79 38.31
CA ILE A 6 -13.94 13.72 37.42
C ILE A 6 -13.96 14.28 36.00
N VAL A 7 -13.25 13.64 35.08
CA VAL A 7 -13.30 13.94 33.65
C VAL A 7 -14.01 12.78 32.95
N LYS A 8 -15.10 13.08 32.28
CA LYS A 8 -15.84 12.16 31.41
C LYS A 8 -15.60 12.56 29.96
N LEU A 9 -15.32 11.59 29.12
CA LEU A 9 -15.32 11.74 27.67
C LEU A 9 -16.55 11.04 27.13
N ILE A 10 -17.48 11.84 26.61
CA ILE A 10 -18.75 11.36 26.10
C ILE A 10 -18.61 11.19 24.59
N SER A 11 -18.75 9.95 24.13
CA SER A 11 -18.78 9.63 22.71
C SER A 11 -20.10 10.10 22.09
N ASP A 12 -20.01 10.78 20.95
CA ASP A 12 -21.19 11.19 20.17
C ASP A 12 -21.78 10.04 19.34
N ASN A 13 -21.20 8.84 19.40
CA ASN A 13 -21.60 7.67 18.62
C ASN A 13 -21.57 6.38 19.48
N SER A 14 -22.60 5.52 19.36
CA SER A 14 -22.73 4.28 20.14
C SER A 14 -21.69 3.19 19.82
N ILE A 15 -20.86 3.40 18.79
CA ILE A 15 -19.86 2.44 18.31
C ILE A 15 -18.65 2.32 19.25
N TYR A 16 -18.30 3.36 20.01
CA TYR A 16 -17.17 3.38 20.94
C TYR A 16 -17.57 3.90 22.33
N SER A 17 -16.85 3.47 23.36
CA SER A 17 -17.26 3.67 24.76
C SER A 17 -16.97 5.08 25.27
N ASN A 18 -17.86 5.57 26.13
CA ASN A 18 -17.56 6.69 27.03
C ASN A 18 -16.42 6.29 27.96
N LEU A 19 -15.56 7.26 28.28
CA LEU A 19 -14.38 7.06 29.12
C LEU A 19 -14.45 7.98 30.32
N GLN A 20 -13.84 7.58 31.43
CA GLN A 20 -13.78 8.40 32.64
C GLN A 20 -12.45 8.24 33.34
N ILE A 21 -11.95 9.34 33.89
CA ILE A 21 -10.82 9.38 34.82
C ILE A 21 -11.21 10.27 36.01
N GLN A 22 -10.82 9.87 37.21
CA GLN A 22 -11.08 10.61 38.43
C GLN A 22 -9.79 10.77 39.23
N SER A 23 -9.49 11.99 39.67
CA SER A 23 -8.50 12.22 40.72
C SER A 23 -9.22 12.51 42.04
N LYS A 24 -8.88 11.76 43.09
CA LYS A 24 -9.44 11.92 44.44
C LYS A 24 -8.70 12.97 45.28
N ASP A 25 -7.51 13.36 44.85
CA ASP A 25 -6.65 14.38 45.47
C ASP A 25 -6.02 15.22 44.34
N SER A 26 -6.19 16.55 44.38
CA SER A 26 -5.69 17.47 43.36
C SER A 26 -4.15 17.54 43.29
N ASN A 27 -3.45 17.02 44.31
CA ASN A 27 -1.99 16.90 44.34
C ASN A 27 -1.46 15.57 43.77
N LEU A 28 -2.30 14.57 43.54
CA LEU A 28 -1.89 13.30 42.94
C LEU A 28 -2.14 13.29 41.42
N SER A 29 -1.09 13.00 40.65
CA SER A 29 -1.19 12.86 39.21
C SER A 29 -1.92 11.56 38.83
N THR A 30 -3.06 11.67 38.16
CA THR A 30 -3.77 10.51 37.58
C THR A 30 -3.71 10.61 36.06
N SER A 31 -3.48 9.49 35.35
CA SER A 31 -3.41 9.47 33.89
C SER A 31 -4.29 8.40 33.25
N LEU A 32 -4.91 8.73 32.11
CA LEU A 32 -5.69 7.82 31.28
C LEU A 32 -5.12 7.80 29.87
N ILE A 33 -4.82 6.62 29.35
CA ILE A 33 -4.33 6.44 27.99
C ILE A 33 -5.49 6.02 27.09
N ILE A 34 -5.67 6.75 26.00
CA ILE A 34 -6.76 6.55 25.05
C ILE A 34 -6.16 6.26 23.68
N GLY A 35 -6.69 5.26 23.01
CA GLY A 35 -6.26 4.87 21.67
C GLY A 35 -7.02 3.64 21.22
N ARG A 36 -6.49 2.88 20.27
CA ARG A 36 -7.00 1.58 19.84
C ARG A 36 -6.75 0.53 20.94
N ASN A 37 -7.63 0.45 21.93
CA ASN A 37 -7.58 -0.46 23.07
C ASN A 37 -8.98 -0.94 23.48
N GLU A 38 -9.06 -1.90 24.41
CA GLU A 38 -10.35 -2.48 24.84
C GLU A 38 -11.26 -1.45 25.51
N GLN A 39 -10.68 -0.46 26.22
CA GLN A 39 -11.43 0.54 26.97
C GLN A 39 -12.18 1.51 26.06
N SER A 40 -11.59 1.92 24.93
CA SER A 40 -12.25 2.80 23.94
C SER A 40 -13.10 2.03 22.93
N LYS A 41 -12.90 0.72 22.77
CA LYS A 41 -13.47 -0.12 21.69
C LYS A 41 -13.11 0.32 20.27
N ILE A 42 -12.18 1.26 20.12
CA ILE A 42 -11.68 1.67 18.81
C ILE A 42 -10.86 0.53 18.22
N LYS A 43 -11.20 0.12 16.99
CA LYS A 43 -10.52 -0.97 16.26
C LYS A 43 -9.63 -0.49 15.11
N SER A 44 -9.80 0.76 14.67
CA SER A 44 -9.08 1.30 13.51
C SER A 44 -7.57 1.38 13.75
N THR A 45 -6.81 0.79 12.83
CA THR A 45 -5.34 0.79 12.83
C THR A 45 -4.73 2.18 12.65
N ARG A 46 -5.51 3.17 12.17
CA ARG A 46 -5.09 4.58 12.12
C ARG A 46 -4.99 5.21 13.51
N CYS A 47 -5.76 4.74 14.47
CA CYS A 47 -5.64 5.18 15.86
C CYS A 47 -4.56 4.34 16.55
N ALA A 48 -3.49 4.97 17.05
CA ALA A 48 -2.45 4.25 17.77
C ALA A 48 -3.03 3.58 19.01
N ARG A 49 -2.41 2.49 19.49
CA ARG A 49 -2.86 1.83 20.75
C ARG A 49 -2.85 2.80 21.93
N GLN A 50 -1.93 3.76 21.90
CA GLN A 50 -1.83 4.90 22.80
C GLN A 50 -1.81 6.14 21.92
N GLN A 51 -2.97 6.70 21.63
CA GLN A 51 -3.14 7.82 20.72
C GLN A 51 -2.96 9.15 21.45
N VAL A 52 -3.59 9.30 22.61
CA VAL A 52 -3.42 10.44 23.52
C VAL A 52 -3.34 9.96 24.96
N SER A 53 -2.70 10.76 25.82
CA SER A 53 -2.78 10.60 27.26
C SER A 53 -3.41 11.83 27.90
N LEU A 54 -4.40 11.58 28.76
CA LEU A 54 -5.00 12.57 29.63
C LEU A 54 -4.33 12.51 31.00
N HIS A 55 -4.04 13.67 31.56
CA HIS A 55 -3.40 13.82 32.86
C HIS A 55 -4.14 14.88 33.68
N ILE A 56 -4.53 14.54 34.90
CA ILE A 56 -5.07 15.52 35.86
C ILE A 56 -3.93 15.92 36.80
N GLN A 57 -3.63 17.22 36.89
CA GLN A 57 -2.61 17.77 37.79
C GLN A 57 -2.99 19.21 38.18
N ASN A 58 -2.87 19.56 39.47
CA ASN A 58 -3.13 20.91 39.98
C ASN A 58 -4.51 21.46 39.57
N ASP A 59 -5.55 20.64 39.70
CA ASP A 59 -6.94 20.99 39.37
C ASP A 59 -7.16 21.32 37.86
N GLN A 60 -6.22 20.95 36.99
CA GLN A 60 -6.28 21.12 35.54
C GLN A 60 -6.17 19.78 34.80
N VAL A 61 -6.81 19.72 33.63
CA VAL A 61 -6.81 18.56 32.74
C VAL A 61 -5.90 18.85 31.56
N TYR A 62 -4.88 18.03 31.40
CA TYR A 62 -3.92 18.11 30.32
C TYR A 62 -4.10 16.95 29.36
N ILE A 63 -3.91 17.21 28.08
CA ILE A 63 -3.81 16.19 27.05
C ILE A 63 -2.46 16.27 26.35
N LYS A 64 -1.91 15.11 26.03
CA LYS A 64 -0.69 14.98 25.24
C LYS A 64 -0.93 13.96 24.13
N GLN A 65 -0.53 14.29 22.91
CA GLN A 65 -0.53 13.33 21.81
C GLN A 65 0.66 12.37 21.96
N LEU A 66 0.38 11.07 21.85
CA LEU A 66 1.37 9.99 21.87
C LEU A 66 1.45 9.26 20.53
N GLY A 67 0.33 9.21 19.80
CA GLY A 67 0.23 8.54 18.50
C GLY A 67 0.84 9.34 17.36
N THR A 68 1.19 8.63 16.28
CA THR A 68 1.82 9.23 15.08
C THR A 68 0.85 10.05 14.23
N ASN A 69 -0.44 9.72 14.24
CA ASN A 69 -1.47 10.50 13.55
C ASN A 69 -1.97 11.62 14.44
N THR A 70 -2.25 12.79 13.88
CA THR A 70 -2.64 13.98 14.65
C THR A 70 -4.01 13.84 15.30
N SER A 71 -4.11 14.23 16.56
CA SER A 71 -5.37 14.40 17.29
C SER A 71 -5.72 15.88 17.39
N PHE A 72 -6.99 16.21 17.57
CA PHE A 72 -7.49 17.59 17.48
C PHE A 72 -8.36 17.95 18.68
N ILE A 73 -8.28 19.22 19.12
CA ILE A 73 -9.20 19.83 20.09
C ILE A 73 -9.93 20.95 19.36
N ASN A 74 -11.26 20.89 19.28
CA ASN A 74 -12.09 21.87 18.56
C ASN A 74 -11.56 22.11 17.12
N HIS A 75 -11.25 21.03 16.41
CA HIS A 75 -10.64 20.99 15.06
C HIS A 75 -9.24 21.63 14.93
N LYS A 76 -8.58 22.00 16.04
CA LYS A 76 -7.18 22.47 16.03
C LYS A 76 -6.23 21.31 16.38
N PRO A 77 -5.13 21.12 15.63
CA PRO A 77 -4.21 20.01 15.86
C PRO A 77 -3.48 20.16 17.19
N ILE A 78 -3.32 19.05 17.91
CA ILE A 78 -2.48 18.99 19.11
C ILE A 78 -1.02 18.89 18.66
N SER A 79 -0.15 19.79 19.11
CA SER A 79 1.28 19.74 18.78
C SER A 79 1.92 18.50 19.41
N THR A 80 2.67 17.74 18.61
CA THR A 80 3.44 16.59 19.11
C THR A 80 4.47 17.05 20.13
N ASN A 81 4.38 16.49 21.35
CA ASN A 81 5.22 16.70 22.55
C ASN A 81 4.83 17.79 23.55
N ASP A 82 3.92 18.71 23.24
CA ASP A 82 3.45 19.67 24.23
C ASP A 82 2.21 19.17 24.97
N LYS A 83 2.09 19.54 26.25
CA LYS A 83 0.85 19.36 27.02
C LYS A 83 -0.08 20.53 26.70
N GLN A 84 -1.29 20.24 26.26
CA GLN A 84 -2.34 21.25 26.08
C GLN A 84 -3.40 21.09 27.17
N ILE A 85 -4.03 22.19 27.58
CA ILE A 85 -5.11 22.19 28.57
C ILE A 85 -6.43 21.86 27.87
N LEU A 86 -7.21 20.95 28.43
CA LEU A 86 -8.59 20.69 28.05
C LEU A 86 -9.56 21.37 29.02
N ASN A 87 -10.60 21.97 28.46
CA ASN A 87 -11.67 22.64 29.18
C ASN A 87 -12.97 21.83 29.10
N ASP A 88 -13.91 22.14 30.00
CA ASP A 88 -15.26 21.58 29.90
C ASP A 88 -15.93 22.03 28.60
N GLY A 89 -16.54 21.08 27.88
CA GLY A 89 -17.20 21.30 26.59
C GLY A 89 -16.29 21.20 25.37
N ASP A 90 -14.97 21.05 25.54
CA ASP A 90 -14.06 20.84 24.40
C ASP A 90 -14.39 19.55 23.64
N ILE A 91 -14.23 19.59 22.32
CA ILE A 91 -14.41 18.44 21.44
C ILE A 91 -13.05 17.85 21.09
N LEU A 92 -12.80 16.64 21.58
CA LEU A 92 -11.59 15.87 21.30
C LEU A 92 -11.84 14.90 20.14
N HIS A 93 -11.08 15.05 19.06
CA HIS A 93 -11.01 14.07 17.99
C HIS A 93 -9.70 13.29 18.09
N LEU A 94 -9.76 11.97 18.24
CA LEU A 94 -8.54 11.16 18.28
C LEU A 94 -7.86 11.08 16.92
N LEU A 95 -8.61 11.22 15.83
CA LEU A 95 -8.12 11.36 14.46
C LEU A 95 -8.93 12.45 13.74
N GLU A 96 -8.46 12.96 12.61
CA GLU A 96 -9.15 14.02 11.85
C GLU A 96 -10.63 13.67 11.61
N ASN A 97 -11.52 14.44 12.24
CA ASN A 97 -12.98 14.28 12.20
C ASN A 97 -13.53 12.89 12.59
N GLU A 98 -12.76 12.10 13.33
CA GLU A 98 -13.15 10.75 13.77
C GLU A 98 -12.91 10.52 15.26
N TYR A 99 -13.66 9.57 15.84
CA TYR A 99 -13.58 9.20 17.25
C TYR A 99 -13.70 10.43 18.16
N CYS A 100 -14.81 11.13 17.96
CA CYS A 100 -15.17 12.37 18.63
C CYS A 100 -15.65 12.12 20.05
N TYR A 101 -15.11 12.89 21.00
CA TYR A 101 -15.50 12.90 22.40
C TYR A 101 -15.78 14.33 22.85
N THR A 102 -16.95 14.57 23.43
CA THR A 102 -17.23 15.77 24.21
C THR A 102 -16.64 15.63 25.61
N VAL A 103 -15.76 16.54 26.00
CA VAL A 103 -15.11 16.58 27.32
C VAL A 103 -16.07 17.18 28.35
N ARG A 104 -16.28 16.47 29.47
CA ARG A 104 -17.02 16.97 30.64
C ARG A 104 -16.17 16.89 31.89
N ILE A 105 -16.01 18.00 32.59
CA ILE A 105 -15.17 18.14 33.79
C ILE A 105 -16.06 18.52 34.98
N GLU A 106 -16.23 17.61 35.93
CA GLU A 106 -16.97 17.80 37.17
C GLU A 106 -15.99 18.01 38.33
N ARG A 107 -16.13 19.12 39.07
CA ARG A 107 -15.34 19.42 40.28
C ARG A 107 -16.22 19.34 41.51
N LEU A 108 -15.87 18.47 42.46
CA LEU A 108 -16.58 18.33 43.73
C LEU A 108 -15.75 18.96 44.86
N ASN A 109 -16.32 19.97 45.51
CA ASN A 109 -15.78 20.52 46.77
C ASN A 109 -16.34 19.70 47.93
N ILE A 110 -15.47 19.11 48.73
CA ILE A 110 -15.86 18.51 50.02
C ILE A 110 -15.94 19.66 51.03
N ASP A 111 -17.14 20.22 51.20
CA ASP A 111 -17.44 21.18 52.26
C ASP A 111 -17.71 20.45 53.58
N ASN A 112 -16.72 20.41 54.47
CA ASN A 112 -16.96 20.14 55.89
C ASN A 112 -17.52 21.43 56.52
N LYS A 113 -18.81 21.40 56.89
CA LYS A 113 -19.39 22.41 57.79
C LYS A 113 -18.56 22.51 59.08
N SER A 114 -18.03 23.69 59.41
CA SER A 114 -18.59 24.55 60.46
C SER A 114 -17.58 25.55 61.06
N MET A 115 -18.12 26.76 61.29
CA MET A 115 -17.75 27.78 62.28
C MET A 115 -16.57 28.75 62.00
N LYS A 116 -16.98 30.01 61.75
CA LYS A 116 -16.59 31.29 62.41
C LYS A 116 -15.11 31.69 62.27
N SER A 117 -14.71 32.91 61.92
CA SER A 117 -15.30 34.24 62.14
C SER A 117 -14.41 35.32 61.49
N PHE A 118 -15.04 36.42 61.06
CA PHE A 118 -14.56 37.81 61.08
C PHE A 118 -13.26 38.22 60.36
N SER A 119 -13.44 38.95 59.24
CA SER A 119 -12.62 40.07 58.76
C SER A 119 -12.65 41.26 59.77
N PRO A 120 -11.95 42.42 59.60
CA PRO A 120 -11.09 42.88 58.47
C PRO A 120 -9.84 43.72 58.87
N GLY A 121 -8.97 44.07 57.90
CA GLY A 121 -8.26 45.37 57.94
C GLY A 121 -6.91 45.49 57.21
N LYS A 122 -6.85 46.45 56.25
CA LYS A 122 -5.76 47.44 55.93
C LYS A 122 -4.33 46.90 55.67
N SER A 123 -3.42 47.48 54.88
CA SER A 123 -3.30 48.60 53.95
C SER A 123 -1.82 48.61 53.44
N MET A 124 -1.56 49.06 52.21
CA MET A 124 -0.43 49.89 51.76
C MET A 124 1.07 49.62 52.13
N LEU A 125 1.90 49.80 51.08
CA LEU A 125 3.19 50.54 51.00
C LEU A 125 4.57 49.82 51.20
N LYS A 126 5.29 49.76 50.07
CA LYS A 126 6.66 50.27 49.75
C LYS A 126 7.93 49.73 50.44
N ARG A 127 8.90 49.39 49.55
CA ARG A 127 10.38 49.68 49.52
C ARG A 127 11.22 49.11 50.69
N GLN A 128 12.50 48.70 50.56
CA GLN A 128 13.61 49.12 49.70
C GLN A 128 14.82 48.15 49.82
N ASN A 129 15.60 48.05 48.73
CA ASN A 129 17.04 47.79 48.49
C ASN A 129 18.00 47.19 49.54
N THR A 130 18.94 46.36 49.05
CA THR A 130 20.43 46.56 48.96
C THR A 130 21.01 45.32 48.22
N ASP A 131 21.68 45.49 47.06
CA ASP A 131 23.15 45.58 46.80
C ASP A 131 23.87 44.22 47.07
N ASP A 132 24.79 43.63 46.29
CA ASP A 132 25.59 43.97 45.10
C ASP A 132 26.09 42.63 44.46
N ASP A 133 26.39 42.64 43.15
CA ASP A 133 27.67 42.25 42.53
C ASP A 133 27.56 41.83 41.06
N GLU A 134 28.37 42.52 40.25
CA GLU A 134 28.56 42.42 38.81
C GLU A 134 29.38 41.19 38.36
N ILE A 135 29.22 40.78 37.10
CA ILE A 135 30.30 40.81 36.08
C ILE A 135 29.67 40.67 34.68
N SER A 136 30.25 41.43 33.75
CA SER A 136 29.80 41.82 32.43
C SER A 136 30.39 40.94 31.30
N PHE A 137 29.80 41.00 30.08
CA PHE A 137 30.47 41.44 28.85
C PHE A 137 29.47 41.62 27.68
N LYS A 138 29.63 42.72 26.93
CA LYS A 138 28.76 43.24 25.86
C LYS A 138 29.34 42.98 24.46
N LYS A 139 28.42 42.72 23.51
CA LYS A 139 28.27 43.22 22.12
C LYS A 139 29.50 43.47 21.23
N GLN A 140 29.37 43.13 19.93
CA GLN A 140 29.36 44.14 18.86
C GLN A 140 28.79 43.66 17.50
N LYS A 141 28.08 44.58 16.84
CA LYS A 141 27.71 44.62 15.41
C LYS A 141 28.72 45.51 14.68
N GLY A 142 29.00 45.23 13.40
CA GLY A 142 29.72 46.14 12.50
C GLY A 142 29.48 45.79 11.02
N SER A 143 29.31 46.82 10.19
CA SER A 143 29.01 46.82 8.75
C SER A 143 30.21 47.42 7.99
N MET A 144 30.51 47.00 6.75
CA MET A 144 31.12 47.86 5.71
C MET A 144 31.14 47.23 4.31
N LYS A 145 31.09 48.10 3.29
CA LYS A 145 31.00 47.88 1.83
C LYS A 145 32.37 48.00 1.12
N LYS A 146 32.47 47.33 -0.04
CA LYS A 146 33.14 47.64 -1.35
C LYS A 146 34.65 47.98 -1.44
N ILE A 147 35.31 47.35 -2.43
CA ILE A 147 36.09 47.86 -3.62
C ILE A 147 36.65 46.58 -4.31
N GLU A 148 36.36 46.16 -5.55
CA GLU A 148 36.53 46.66 -6.94
C GLU A 148 37.94 46.49 -7.56
N GLN A 149 37.94 46.24 -8.89
CA GLN A 149 39.03 46.07 -9.91
C GLN A 149 39.39 44.62 -10.28
N GLN A 150 39.51 44.21 -11.56
CA GLN A 150 39.44 44.90 -12.85
C GLN A 150 39.23 43.90 -14.00
N SER A 151 38.61 44.39 -15.07
CA SER A 151 38.33 43.75 -16.37
C SER A 151 39.31 44.19 -17.47
N GLU A 152 39.30 43.45 -18.59
CA GLU A 152 39.57 43.77 -20.02
C GLU A 152 40.31 42.58 -20.66
N LYS A 153 40.09 42.08 -21.89
CA LYS A 153 39.24 42.35 -23.07
C LYS A 153 39.51 41.18 -24.05
N ASN A 154 38.49 40.66 -24.74
CA ASN A 154 38.45 40.54 -26.22
C ASN A 154 37.19 39.77 -26.71
N THR A 155 36.50 40.45 -27.63
CA THR A 155 35.34 40.13 -28.49
C THR A 155 35.63 39.00 -29.48
N SER A 156 34.68 38.15 -29.90
CA SER A 156 33.68 38.29 -31.00
C SER A 156 33.26 36.82 -31.33
N ASP A 157 32.02 36.40 -31.60
CA ASP A 157 31.03 36.87 -32.57
C ASP A 157 29.59 36.57 -32.14
N ASN A 158 28.71 37.53 -32.44
CA ASN A 158 27.25 37.43 -32.38
C ASN A 158 26.70 36.78 -33.66
N GLN A 159 25.75 35.86 -33.52
CA GLN A 159 24.60 35.82 -34.42
C GLN A 159 23.32 35.79 -33.56
N ASN A 160 22.61 36.91 -33.57
CA ASN A 160 21.25 37.04 -33.07
C ASN A 160 20.35 36.17 -33.95
N ILE A 161 19.68 35.18 -33.34
CA ILE A 161 18.51 34.54 -33.96
C ILE A 161 17.29 35.29 -33.45
N ASP A 162 16.52 35.80 -34.42
CA ASP A 162 15.35 36.64 -34.28
C ASP A 162 14.15 35.79 -33.77
N ASP A 163 13.66 36.11 -32.56
CA ASP A 163 12.50 35.48 -31.91
C ASP A 163 11.21 35.57 -32.76
N SER A 164 11.17 36.44 -33.78
CA SER A 164 10.03 36.54 -34.71
C SER A 164 9.98 35.39 -35.74
N SER A 165 11.05 34.60 -35.88
CA SER A 165 11.13 33.51 -36.88
C SER A 165 10.51 32.19 -36.39
N GLU A 166 10.60 31.88 -35.09
CA GLU A 166 9.98 30.67 -34.52
C GLU A 166 8.46 30.78 -34.44
N GLU A 167 7.93 31.97 -34.10
CA GLU A 167 6.48 32.20 -34.01
C GLU A 167 5.81 32.14 -35.40
N ASN A 168 6.51 32.65 -36.42
CA ASN A 168 6.08 32.52 -37.82
C ASN A 168 6.18 31.07 -38.34
N HIS A 169 7.20 30.31 -37.91
CA HIS A 169 7.32 28.90 -38.25
C HIS A 169 6.22 28.05 -37.58
N LEU A 170 5.88 28.34 -36.33
CA LEU A 170 4.79 27.71 -35.61
C LEU A 170 3.42 28.03 -36.23
N ASN A 171 3.19 29.28 -36.64
CA ASN A 171 1.95 29.68 -37.34
C ASN A 171 1.83 29.03 -38.72
N TRP A 172 2.94 28.91 -39.47
CA TRP A 172 2.96 28.20 -40.75
C TRP A 172 2.66 26.70 -40.57
N ILE A 173 3.24 26.06 -39.56
CA ILE A 173 2.95 24.66 -39.20
C ILE A 173 1.47 24.51 -38.78
N GLN A 174 0.91 25.49 -38.06
CA GLN A 174 -0.49 25.48 -37.62
C GLN A 174 -1.47 25.59 -38.78
N GLN A 175 -1.19 26.44 -39.78
CA GLN A 175 -1.98 26.51 -41.02
C GLN A 175 -1.89 25.23 -41.85
N GLN A 176 -0.70 24.61 -41.91
CA GLN A 176 -0.54 23.31 -42.58
C GLN A 176 -1.30 22.18 -41.86
N LEU A 177 -1.41 22.25 -40.52
CA LEU A 177 -2.17 21.29 -39.71
C LEU A 177 -3.68 21.42 -39.89
N GLU A 178 -4.21 22.64 -40.00
CA GLU A 178 -5.63 22.88 -40.30
C GLU A 178 -5.99 22.36 -41.69
N ALA A 179 -5.13 22.61 -42.70
CA ALA A 179 -5.33 22.08 -44.06
C ALA A 179 -5.26 20.54 -44.14
N LEU A 180 -4.44 19.89 -43.30
CA LEU A 180 -4.38 18.43 -43.21
C LEU A 180 -5.59 17.82 -42.47
N GLN A 181 -6.15 18.53 -41.48
CA GLN A 181 -7.38 18.12 -40.79
C GLN A 181 -8.61 18.22 -41.70
N ASP A 182 -8.68 19.25 -42.55
CA ASP A 182 -9.77 19.38 -43.53
C ASP A 182 -9.69 18.31 -44.63
N ASN A 183 -8.49 17.97 -45.09
CA ASN A 183 -8.30 16.89 -46.06
C ASN A 183 -8.60 15.50 -45.47
N ALA A 184 -8.29 15.24 -44.19
CA ALA A 184 -8.65 14.00 -43.52
C ALA A 184 -10.18 13.86 -43.38
N ASN A 185 -10.87 14.93 -43.00
CA ASN A 185 -12.34 14.98 -42.90
C ASN A 185 -13.03 14.83 -44.26
N GLN A 186 -12.47 15.39 -45.34
CA GLN A 186 -12.99 15.21 -46.70
C GLN A 186 -12.71 13.80 -47.26
N SER A 187 -11.58 13.19 -46.92
CA SER A 187 -11.28 11.80 -47.32
C SER A 187 -12.23 10.78 -46.65
N LEU A 188 -12.65 11.05 -45.41
CA LEU A 188 -13.65 10.25 -44.67
C LEU A 188 -15.08 10.35 -45.25
N LEU A 189 -15.40 11.45 -45.95
CA LEU A 189 -16.70 11.66 -46.60
C LEU A 189 -16.78 11.04 -48.01
N ASN A 190 -15.64 10.90 -48.70
CA ASN A 190 -15.59 10.44 -50.09
C ASN A 190 -15.37 8.92 -50.27
N THR A 191 -15.08 8.18 -49.21
CA THR A 191 -14.97 6.71 -49.25
C THR A 191 -15.96 6.02 -48.31
N THR A 192 -17.26 6.10 -48.61
CA THR A 192 -18.24 5.14 -48.06
C THR A 192 -19.34 4.82 -49.05
N SER A 193 -19.19 3.70 -49.74
CA SER A 193 -20.30 2.79 -50.07
C SER A 193 -20.09 1.47 -49.33
N ASN A 194 -20.19 1.51 -47.99
CA ASN A 194 -20.63 0.41 -47.11
C ASN A 194 -20.68 0.88 -45.64
N PRO A 195 -21.69 0.48 -44.85
CA PRO A 195 -21.98 1.10 -43.56
C PRO A 195 -21.11 0.53 -42.43
N ILE A 196 -20.10 1.29 -42.00
CA ILE A 196 -19.40 1.05 -40.74
C ILE A 196 -20.18 1.76 -39.62
N LYS A 197 -20.51 1.03 -38.55
CA LYS A 197 -21.18 1.55 -37.34
C LYS A 197 -20.37 2.74 -36.78
N LYS A 198 -21.03 3.90 -36.65
CA LYS A 198 -20.47 5.12 -36.02
C LYS A 198 -19.92 4.80 -34.63
N SER A 199 -18.62 4.97 -34.43
CA SER A 199 -18.01 5.00 -33.09
C SER A 199 -18.45 6.29 -32.39
N ASN A 200 -19.10 6.18 -31.23
CA ASN A 200 -19.54 7.33 -30.46
C ASN A 200 -18.32 8.00 -29.78
N SER A 201 -17.77 9.05 -30.38
CA SER A 201 -16.72 9.85 -29.74
C SER A 201 -17.25 10.60 -28.53
N THR A 202 -16.50 10.63 -27.43
CA THR A 202 -16.86 11.39 -26.22
C THR A 202 -16.87 12.90 -26.51
N SER A 203 -17.95 13.59 -26.14
CA SER A 203 -18.11 15.04 -26.41
C SER A 203 -17.35 15.93 -25.42
N GLU A 204 -17.10 15.43 -24.21
CA GLU A 204 -16.48 16.17 -23.11
C GLU A 204 -15.43 15.31 -22.39
N ASP A 205 -14.61 15.95 -21.56
CA ASP A 205 -13.68 15.30 -20.65
C ASP A 205 -14.45 14.72 -19.45
N ILE A 206 -14.32 13.42 -19.18
CA ILE A 206 -15.11 12.72 -18.16
C ILE A 206 -14.19 12.09 -17.12
N TRP A 207 -14.53 12.27 -15.84
CA TRP A 207 -13.95 11.53 -14.72
C TRP A 207 -14.98 10.58 -14.11
N GLU A 208 -14.60 9.33 -13.91
CA GLU A 208 -15.42 8.29 -13.33
C GLU A 208 -14.72 7.61 -12.15
N LYS A 209 -15.51 7.13 -11.19
CA LYS A 209 -15.05 6.25 -10.10
C LYS A 209 -15.90 4.98 -10.09
N PRO A 210 -15.70 4.07 -11.05
CA PRO A 210 -16.58 2.91 -11.22
C PRO A 210 -16.45 1.90 -10.07
N TYR A 211 -15.31 1.89 -9.39
CA TYR A 211 -15.01 0.96 -8.29
C TYR A 211 -14.17 1.66 -7.22
N ASP A 212 -14.23 1.14 -5.98
CA ASP A 212 -13.37 1.62 -4.91
C ASP A 212 -11.89 1.44 -5.28
N GLY A 213 -11.10 2.49 -5.02
CA GLY A 213 -9.67 2.50 -5.34
C GLY A 213 -9.32 2.58 -6.83
N LEU A 214 -10.27 2.88 -7.73
CA LEU A 214 -10.02 3.09 -9.16
C LEU A 214 -10.70 4.37 -9.66
N GLU A 215 -9.93 5.24 -10.29
CA GLU A 215 -10.47 6.38 -11.06
C GLU A 215 -10.12 6.26 -12.54
N ILE A 216 -11.01 6.73 -13.40
CA ILE A 216 -10.83 6.71 -14.84
C ILE A 216 -11.08 8.11 -15.39
N PHE A 217 -10.17 8.57 -16.22
CA PHE A 217 -10.33 9.78 -17.02
C PHE A 217 -10.46 9.40 -18.49
N THR A 218 -11.45 9.97 -19.18
CA THR A 218 -11.58 9.84 -20.63
C THR A 218 -11.66 11.23 -21.22
N SER A 219 -10.67 11.61 -22.03
CA SER A 219 -10.68 12.91 -22.69
C SER A 219 -11.75 12.99 -23.79
N LYS A 220 -12.20 14.20 -24.09
CA LYS A 220 -12.99 14.50 -25.29
C LYS A 220 -12.31 13.94 -26.54
N ARG A 221 -13.13 13.57 -27.53
CA ARG A 221 -12.69 12.99 -28.82
C ARG A 221 -11.94 11.65 -28.69
N MET A 222 -12.06 10.96 -27.55
CA MET A 222 -11.58 9.59 -27.44
C MET A 222 -12.37 8.70 -28.39
N ILE A 223 -11.67 7.82 -29.10
CA ILE A 223 -12.24 6.87 -30.06
C ILE A 223 -11.77 5.46 -29.66
N SER A 224 -12.71 4.53 -29.57
CA SER A 224 -12.40 3.11 -29.33
C SER A 224 -11.72 2.48 -30.54
N SER A 225 -10.81 1.54 -30.31
CA SER A 225 -10.01 0.92 -31.38
C SER A 225 -9.68 -0.53 -31.07
N GLU A 226 -9.44 -1.33 -32.11
CA GLU A 226 -8.86 -2.66 -31.97
C GLU A 226 -7.36 -2.60 -31.60
N LYS A 227 -6.69 -1.47 -31.84
CA LYS A 227 -5.26 -1.26 -31.54
C LYS A 227 -5.09 -0.35 -30.34
N ILE A 228 -4.44 -0.85 -29.30
CA ILE A 228 -4.16 -0.09 -28.08
C ILE A 228 -2.67 0.17 -27.96
N ALA A 229 -2.31 1.44 -27.81
CA ALA A 229 -0.99 1.84 -27.36
C ALA A 229 -1.14 2.26 -25.89
N ALA A 230 -0.70 1.38 -24.99
CA ALA A 230 -0.85 1.59 -23.57
C ALA A 230 0.48 1.98 -22.92
N PHE A 231 0.43 2.86 -21.93
CA PHE A 231 1.61 3.45 -21.31
C PHE A 231 1.48 3.45 -19.78
N ASP A 232 2.61 3.37 -19.08
CA ASP A 232 2.71 3.93 -17.73
C ASP A 232 2.80 5.46 -17.79
N MET A 233 2.63 6.14 -16.66
CA MET A 233 2.75 7.60 -16.55
C MET A 233 4.11 8.04 -16.00
N ASP A 234 4.41 7.74 -14.73
CA ASP A 234 5.53 8.31 -13.98
C ASP A 234 6.82 7.51 -14.30
N GLY A 235 7.79 8.15 -14.95
CA GLY A 235 8.98 7.46 -15.47
C GLY A 235 8.87 7.11 -16.95
N THR A 236 7.68 7.21 -17.53
CA THR A 236 7.39 6.82 -18.92
C THR A 236 6.96 7.99 -19.79
N ILE A 237 5.80 8.58 -19.51
CA ILE A 237 5.29 9.76 -20.25
C ILE A 237 5.82 11.04 -19.62
N ILE A 238 5.95 11.07 -18.29
CA ILE A 238 6.47 12.20 -17.54
C ILE A 238 7.64 11.82 -16.65
N LEU A 239 8.51 12.79 -16.37
CA LEU A 239 9.58 12.73 -15.38
C LEU A 239 9.40 13.88 -14.39
N THR A 240 9.98 13.77 -13.20
CA THR A 240 10.06 14.92 -12.28
C THR A 240 10.93 16.02 -12.89
N LYS A 241 10.50 17.27 -12.76
CA LYS A 241 11.29 18.43 -13.21
C LYS A 241 12.49 18.64 -12.28
N SER A 242 12.32 18.34 -11.00
CA SER A 242 13.36 18.42 -9.96
C SER A 242 14.45 17.36 -10.05
N GLY A 243 14.22 16.27 -10.80
CA GLY A 243 15.10 15.10 -10.86
C GLY A 243 15.07 14.21 -9.62
N LYS A 244 14.18 14.47 -8.65
CA LYS A 244 13.93 13.58 -7.51
C LYS A 244 13.12 12.36 -7.94
N VAL A 245 13.22 11.27 -7.18
CA VAL A 245 12.46 10.04 -7.44
C VAL A 245 10.95 10.25 -7.28
N TYR A 246 10.55 11.09 -6.32
CA TYR A 246 9.16 11.45 -6.09
C TYR A 246 8.96 12.94 -6.36
N PRO A 247 7.81 13.34 -6.94
CA PRO A 247 7.51 14.75 -7.20
C PRO A 247 7.42 15.53 -5.89
N ILE A 248 7.92 16.77 -5.90
CA ILE A 248 7.85 17.69 -4.76
C ILE A 248 6.43 18.22 -4.55
N ASP A 249 5.74 18.52 -5.66
CA ASP A 249 4.37 19.05 -5.72
C ASP A 249 3.68 18.63 -7.03
N GLU A 250 2.43 19.06 -7.24
CA GLU A 250 1.63 18.73 -8.43
C GLU A 250 2.18 19.29 -9.75
N ASN A 251 3.08 20.28 -9.70
CA ASN A 251 3.69 20.93 -10.86
C ASN A 251 5.10 20.39 -11.15
N ASP A 252 5.66 19.54 -10.28
CA ASP A 252 6.97 18.92 -10.45
C ASP A 252 6.95 17.77 -11.46
N TRP A 253 6.61 18.10 -12.70
CA TRP A 253 6.67 17.17 -13.82
C TRP A 253 7.04 17.88 -15.13
N ARG A 254 7.60 17.10 -16.04
CA ARG A 254 7.84 17.46 -17.44
C ARG A 254 7.60 16.24 -18.31
N ILE A 255 7.36 16.44 -19.61
CA ILE A 255 7.33 15.33 -20.57
C ILE A 255 8.71 14.66 -20.58
N ALA A 256 8.73 13.33 -20.57
CA ALA A 256 9.94 12.55 -20.38
C ALA A 256 10.96 12.77 -21.50
N PHE A 257 10.49 12.71 -22.75
CA PHE A 257 11.29 12.85 -23.96
C PHE A 257 10.57 13.75 -24.99
N ASP A 258 11.32 14.56 -25.73
CA ASP A 258 10.72 15.42 -26.77
C ASP A 258 10.07 14.60 -27.89
N THR A 259 10.57 13.38 -28.13
CA THR A 259 10.00 12.43 -29.09
C THR A 259 8.62 11.92 -28.68
N CYS A 260 8.21 12.06 -27.42
CA CYS A 260 6.87 11.65 -26.96
C CYS A 260 5.77 12.33 -27.77
N PHE A 261 5.87 13.65 -28.00
CA PHE A 261 4.86 14.40 -28.75
C PHE A 261 4.66 13.84 -30.16
N LYS A 262 5.76 13.62 -30.88
CA LYS A 262 5.72 13.09 -32.25
C LYS A 262 5.17 11.67 -32.28
N LYS A 263 5.65 10.77 -31.40
CA LYS A 263 5.21 9.36 -31.41
C LYS A 263 3.76 9.19 -31.00
N LEU A 264 3.26 9.92 -30.00
CA LEU A 264 1.87 9.82 -29.57
C LEU A 264 0.91 10.38 -30.62
N LYS A 265 1.26 11.49 -31.28
CA LYS A 265 0.49 12.01 -32.42
C LYS A 265 0.45 11.02 -33.58
N GLN A 266 1.59 10.41 -33.92
CA GLN A 266 1.64 9.41 -34.98
C GLN A 266 0.75 8.20 -34.66
N LEU A 267 0.82 7.67 -33.43
CA LEU A 267 -0.05 6.58 -33.01
C LEU A 267 -1.53 6.91 -33.14
N TYR A 268 -1.92 8.13 -32.77
CA TYR A 268 -3.30 8.59 -32.93
C TYR A 268 -3.73 8.63 -34.41
N VAL A 269 -2.87 9.15 -35.29
CA VAL A 269 -3.09 9.12 -36.76
C VAL A 269 -3.16 7.69 -37.28
N ASP A 270 -2.37 6.78 -36.72
CA ASP A 270 -2.37 5.36 -37.07
C ASP A 270 -3.56 4.60 -36.43
N ASN A 271 -4.58 5.29 -35.92
CA ASN A 271 -5.78 4.72 -35.31
C ASN A 271 -5.52 3.87 -34.06
N TYR A 272 -4.46 4.16 -33.30
CA TYR A 272 -4.30 3.61 -31.96
C TYR A 272 -5.12 4.40 -30.95
N LYS A 273 -5.81 3.69 -30.07
CA LYS A 273 -6.32 4.26 -28.83
C LYS A 273 -5.18 4.38 -27.81
N LEU A 274 -4.97 5.58 -27.31
CA LEU A 274 -3.92 5.88 -26.33
C LEU A 274 -4.47 5.74 -24.92
N VAL A 275 -3.90 4.80 -24.16
CA VAL A 275 -4.33 4.50 -22.79
C VAL A 275 -3.16 4.61 -21.82
N ILE A 276 -3.40 5.17 -20.63
CA ILE A 276 -2.44 5.20 -19.54
C ILE A 276 -2.96 4.34 -18.40
N PHE A 277 -2.12 3.46 -17.87
CA PHE A 277 -2.38 2.70 -16.63
C PHE A 277 -1.34 3.10 -15.59
N THR A 278 -1.79 3.69 -14.47
CA THR A 278 -0.88 4.24 -13.45
C THR A 278 -1.24 3.78 -12.03
N ASN A 279 -0.19 3.47 -11.25
CA ASN A 279 -0.27 2.93 -9.89
C ASN A 279 -0.07 4.05 -8.86
N GLN A 280 -1.15 4.61 -8.30
CA GLN A 280 -1.14 5.84 -7.50
C GLN A 280 -1.50 5.63 -6.02
N ARG A 281 -0.78 4.72 -5.35
CA ARG A 281 -1.00 4.40 -3.93
C ARG A 281 -0.88 5.61 -3.00
N GLY A 282 -0.10 6.62 -3.40
CA GLY A 282 0.05 7.87 -2.64
C GLY A 282 -1.27 8.62 -2.42
N LEU A 283 -2.23 8.47 -3.34
CA LEU A 283 -3.52 9.17 -3.28
C LEU A 283 -4.43 8.67 -2.14
N MET A 284 -4.20 7.47 -1.59
CA MET A 284 -4.95 6.96 -0.43
C MET A 284 -4.89 7.85 0.81
N LYS A 285 -3.84 8.66 0.94
CA LYS A 285 -3.54 9.41 2.17
C LYS A 285 -3.94 10.89 2.12
N SER A 286 -4.62 11.35 1.07
CA SER A 286 -4.65 12.79 0.77
C SER A 286 -6.01 13.35 0.34
N THR A 287 -6.22 14.63 0.61
CA THR A 287 -7.14 15.56 -0.08
C THR A 287 -6.70 15.92 -1.51
N SER A 288 -5.65 15.27 -2.05
CA SER A 288 -4.92 15.62 -3.28
C SER A 288 -5.50 15.02 -4.57
N THR A 289 -6.64 14.32 -4.51
CA THR A 289 -7.23 13.70 -5.72
C THR A 289 -7.55 14.75 -6.78
N ASP A 290 -8.02 15.94 -6.39
CA ASP A 290 -8.32 17.01 -7.34
C ASP A 290 -7.07 17.61 -7.98
N ASN A 291 -5.97 17.75 -7.24
CA ASN A 291 -4.69 18.19 -7.81
C ASN A 291 -4.14 17.14 -8.78
N PHE A 292 -4.30 15.86 -8.46
CA PHE A 292 -3.89 14.78 -9.37
C PHE A 292 -4.74 14.79 -10.66
N ARG A 293 -6.07 15.00 -10.55
CA ARG A 293 -6.96 15.12 -11.70
C ARG A 293 -6.57 16.29 -12.60
N LYS A 294 -6.27 17.46 -12.01
CA LYS A 294 -5.74 18.63 -12.74
C LYS A 294 -4.42 18.31 -13.43
N LYS A 295 -3.49 17.60 -12.76
CA LYS A 295 -2.23 17.15 -13.36
C LYS A 295 -2.48 16.28 -14.60
N ILE A 296 -3.40 15.32 -14.55
CA ILE A 296 -3.76 14.50 -15.72
C ILE A 296 -4.32 15.35 -16.85
N GLN A 297 -5.20 16.31 -16.55
CA GLN A 297 -5.74 17.23 -17.56
C GLN A 297 -4.64 18.08 -18.21
N TYR A 298 -3.70 18.61 -17.43
CA TYR A 298 -2.57 19.38 -17.97
C TYR A 298 -1.63 18.52 -18.83
N ILE A 299 -1.38 17.27 -18.44
CA ILE A 299 -0.62 16.33 -19.26
C ILE A 299 -1.34 16.08 -20.59
N GLN A 300 -2.65 15.81 -20.56
CA GLN A 300 -3.46 15.58 -21.75
C GLN A 300 -3.45 16.80 -22.68
N GLN A 301 -3.67 18.00 -22.14
CA GLN A 301 -3.63 19.25 -22.90
C GLN A 301 -2.27 19.49 -23.54
N LYS A 302 -1.18 19.25 -22.79
CA LYS A 302 0.18 19.43 -23.28
C LYS A 302 0.54 18.46 -24.40
N LEU A 303 0.15 17.19 -24.28
CA LEU A 303 0.37 16.18 -25.32
C LEU A 303 -0.51 16.41 -26.55
N ASN A 304 -1.65 17.09 -26.38
CA ASN A 304 -2.61 17.44 -27.42
C ASN A 304 -3.06 16.24 -28.27
N VAL A 305 -3.36 15.13 -27.59
CA VAL A 305 -3.94 13.91 -28.16
C VAL A 305 -5.02 13.39 -27.20
N PRO A 306 -6.06 12.69 -27.67
CA PRO A 306 -7.02 12.05 -26.79
C PRO A 306 -6.36 10.96 -25.93
N LEU A 307 -6.63 10.94 -24.62
CA LEU A 307 -6.09 9.98 -23.65
C LEU A 307 -7.19 9.40 -22.76
N GLN A 308 -7.11 8.10 -22.49
CA GLN A 308 -7.90 7.43 -21.46
C GLN A 308 -6.96 6.95 -20.37
N VAL A 309 -7.21 7.31 -19.11
CA VAL A 309 -6.27 7.09 -18.00
C VAL A 309 -6.95 6.30 -16.90
N PHE A 310 -6.40 5.15 -16.55
CA PHE A 310 -6.82 4.30 -15.44
C PHE A 310 -5.86 4.48 -14.26
N VAL A 311 -6.41 4.93 -13.13
CA VAL A 311 -5.67 5.32 -11.94
C VAL A 311 -5.96 4.36 -10.81
N ALA A 312 -5.07 3.39 -10.59
CA ALA A 312 -5.20 2.40 -9.52
C ALA A 312 -4.65 2.97 -8.20
N ILE A 313 -5.53 3.35 -7.29
CA ILE A 313 -5.21 3.97 -6.00
C ILE A 313 -4.97 2.90 -4.92
N HIS A 314 -5.81 1.86 -4.88
CA HIS A 314 -5.69 0.79 -3.88
C HIS A 314 -4.79 -0.36 -4.37
N SER A 315 -4.38 -1.22 -3.44
CA SER A 315 -3.87 -2.54 -3.80
C SER A 315 -5.01 -3.43 -4.33
N GLY A 316 -4.68 -4.45 -5.14
CA GLY A 316 -5.65 -5.45 -5.58
C GLY A 316 -5.73 -5.56 -7.10
N HIS A 317 -6.91 -5.92 -7.61
CA HIS A 317 -7.14 -6.36 -8.98
C HIS A 317 -6.77 -5.32 -10.05
N TYR A 318 -6.93 -4.03 -9.75
CA TYR A 318 -6.68 -2.93 -10.69
C TYR A 318 -5.23 -2.44 -10.69
N ARG A 319 -4.45 -2.79 -9.67
CA ARG A 319 -3.07 -2.35 -9.52
C ARG A 319 -2.15 -3.26 -10.35
N LYS A 320 -1.34 -2.67 -11.24
CA LYS A 320 -0.30 -3.41 -11.98
C LYS A 320 0.61 -4.13 -10.98
N PRO A 321 0.98 -5.40 -11.19
CA PRO A 321 0.89 -6.15 -12.45
C PRO A 321 -0.43 -6.89 -12.72
N CYS A 322 -1.42 -6.83 -11.83
CA CYS A 322 -2.74 -7.43 -12.06
C CYS A 322 -3.45 -6.82 -13.26
N THR A 323 -4.26 -7.61 -13.99
CA THR A 323 -4.85 -7.20 -15.27
C THR A 323 -6.21 -6.50 -15.16
N GLY A 324 -6.75 -6.29 -13.97
CA GLY A 324 -8.14 -5.83 -13.80
C GLY A 324 -8.45 -4.51 -14.52
N SER A 325 -7.50 -3.57 -14.56
CA SER A 325 -7.68 -2.30 -15.29
C SER A 325 -7.75 -2.52 -16.81
N TRP A 326 -6.98 -3.47 -17.34
CA TRP A 326 -7.05 -3.85 -18.75
C TRP A 326 -8.34 -4.61 -19.08
N SER A 327 -8.75 -5.54 -18.22
CA SER A 327 -10.02 -6.26 -18.36
C SER A 327 -11.22 -5.30 -18.37
N LEU A 328 -11.15 -4.22 -17.58
CA LEU A 328 -12.15 -3.17 -17.57
C LEU A 328 -12.14 -2.33 -18.86
N LEU A 329 -10.94 -2.02 -19.39
CA LEU A 329 -10.79 -1.42 -20.72
C LEU A 329 -11.50 -2.26 -21.79
N GLU A 330 -11.18 -3.55 -21.88
CA GLU A 330 -11.74 -4.48 -22.87
C GLU A 330 -13.26 -4.61 -22.74
N SER A 331 -13.77 -4.74 -21.52
CA SER A 331 -15.18 -5.07 -21.29
C SER A 331 -16.12 -3.87 -21.31
N LYS A 332 -15.68 -2.68 -20.87
CA LYS A 332 -16.58 -1.53 -20.65
C LYS A 332 -16.13 -0.25 -21.34
N TYR A 333 -14.83 -0.02 -21.49
CA TYR A 333 -14.31 1.26 -21.93
C TYR A 333 -13.79 1.23 -23.37
N ASN A 334 -14.14 0.24 -24.19
CA ASN A 334 -13.74 0.16 -25.60
C ASN A 334 -14.92 -0.09 -26.58
N ASP A 335 -16.13 0.33 -26.21
CA ASP A 335 -17.36 0.26 -27.04
C ASP A 335 -17.66 -1.12 -27.64
N GLY A 336 -17.26 -2.19 -26.95
CA GLY A 336 -17.40 -3.57 -27.44
C GLY A 336 -16.49 -3.94 -28.62
N ILE A 337 -15.57 -3.05 -29.03
CA ILE A 337 -14.55 -3.35 -30.03
C ILE A 337 -13.53 -4.28 -29.40
N LYS A 338 -13.37 -5.47 -30.00
CA LYS A 338 -12.38 -6.45 -29.56
C LYS A 338 -10.97 -5.95 -29.81
N ILE A 339 -10.13 -5.98 -28.77
CA ILE A 339 -8.73 -5.55 -28.87
C ILE A 339 -7.87 -6.66 -29.49
N ASP A 340 -7.09 -6.31 -30.51
CA ASP A 340 -6.07 -7.16 -31.11
C ASP A 340 -4.75 -6.97 -30.34
N LYS A 341 -4.47 -7.91 -29.42
CA LYS A 341 -3.26 -7.90 -28.58
C LYS A 341 -1.97 -8.02 -29.39
N SER A 342 -2.01 -8.62 -30.58
CA SER A 342 -0.81 -8.77 -31.43
C SER A 342 -0.37 -7.45 -32.09
N LYS A 343 -1.32 -6.54 -32.30
CA LYS A 343 -1.08 -5.18 -32.83
C LYS A 343 -0.96 -4.13 -31.72
N SER A 344 -1.22 -4.51 -30.47
CA SER A 344 -1.22 -3.65 -29.30
C SER A 344 0.06 -3.83 -28.48
N PHE A 345 0.43 -2.82 -27.70
CA PHE A 345 1.65 -2.88 -26.89
C PHE A 345 1.53 -2.05 -25.62
N TYR A 346 2.42 -2.35 -24.66
CA TYR A 346 2.59 -1.60 -23.42
C TYR A 346 3.99 -1.01 -23.30
N VAL A 347 4.09 0.25 -22.86
CA VAL A 347 5.36 0.93 -22.59
C VAL A 347 5.42 1.31 -21.12
N GLY A 348 6.49 0.95 -20.41
CA GLY A 348 6.63 1.30 -18.99
C GLY A 348 8.06 1.18 -18.46
N ASP A 349 8.40 1.97 -17.44
CA ASP A 349 9.75 2.05 -16.86
C ASP A 349 10.00 0.97 -15.79
N ALA A 350 8.95 0.44 -15.15
CA ALA A 350 9.04 -0.62 -14.17
C ALA A 350 9.28 -1.97 -14.84
N ALA A 351 10.49 -2.13 -15.40
CA ALA A 351 10.83 -3.16 -16.37
C ALA A 351 11.83 -4.20 -15.84
N GLY A 352 12.17 -4.16 -14.55
CA GLY A 352 13.07 -5.11 -13.90
C GLY A 352 14.53 -5.03 -14.38
N ARG A 353 14.98 -3.86 -14.86
CA ARG A 353 16.37 -3.67 -15.32
C ARG A 353 17.36 -3.68 -14.13
N PRO A 354 18.53 -4.32 -14.27
CA PRO A 354 19.51 -4.45 -13.20
C PRO A 354 20.27 -3.14 -12.94
N ASP A 355 21.05 -3.07 -11.87
CA ASP A 355 21.87 -1.88 -11.62
C ASP A 355 22.85 -1.63 -12.76
N LYS A 356 23.10 -0.35 -13.10
CA LYS A 356 24.01 0.05 -14.19
C LYS A 356 23.63 -0.48 -15.58
N TRP A 357 22.35 -0.77 -15.82
CA TRP A 357 21.83 -1.07 -17.16
C TRP A 357 22.11 0.05 -18.18
N ARG A 358 22.39 1.26 -17.69
CA ARG A 358 22.94 2.42 -18.41
C ARG A 358 23.84 3.23 -17.48
N ALA A 359 24.75 4.05 -18.01
CA ALA A 359 25.59 4.94 -17.23
C ALA A 359 24.77 5.77 -16.22
N LYS A 360 25.12 5.65 -14.92
CA LYS A 360 24.44 6.28 -13.78
C LYS A 360 22.98 5.80 -13.52
N ALA A 361 22.49 4.82 -14.25
CA ALA A 361 21.17 4.25 -14.02
C ALA A 361 21.21 3.28 -12.83
N LYS A 362 20.21 3.42 -11.94
CA LYS A 362 19.98 2.48 -10.85
C LYS A 362 19.12 1.33 -11.36
N LYS A 363 19.14 0.20 -10.63
CA LYS A 363 18.17 -0.88 -10.85
C LYS A 363 16.74 -0.33 -10.79
N ASP A 364 15.86 -0.89 -11.62
CA ASP A 364 14.45 -0.51 -11.60
C ASP A 364 13.84 -0.82 -10.23
N HIS A 365 12.92 0.05 -9.81
CA HIS A 365 12.31 -0.07 -8.51
C HIS A 365 11.38 -1.29 -8.43
N SER A 366 10.82 -1.76 -9.54
CA SER A 366 9.94 -2.95 -9.64
C SER A 366 9.92 -3.49 -11.08
N CYS A 367 9.23 -4.60 -11.32
CA CYS A 367 8.97 -5.16 -12.66
C CYS A 367 7.48 -5.05 -13.05
N ALA A 368 6.70 -4.20 -12.38
CA ALA A 368 5.23 -4.16 -12.49
C ALA A 368 4.71 -3.96 -13.92
N ASP A 369 5.36 -3.11 -14.72
CA ASP A 369 4.92 -2.78 -16.08
C ASP A 369 5.16 -3.91 -17.06
N ARG A 370 6.34 -4.53 -16.98
CA ARG A 370 6.66 -5.70 -17.79
C ARG A 370 5.74 -6.87 -17.44
N LEU A 371 5.52 -7.11 -16.15
CA LEU A 371 4.66 -8.20 -15.68
C LEU A 371 3.18 -7.96 -16.04
N PHE A 372 2.71 -6.70 -16.01
CA PHE A 372 1.38 -6.34 -16.51
C PHE A 372 1.22 -6.71 -17.98
N ALA A 373 2.19 -6.35 -18.83
CA ALA A 373 2.18 -6.72 -20.25
C ALA A 373 2.23 -8.25 -20.46
N VAL A 374 3.07 -8.96 -19.69
CA VAL A 374 3.18 -10.43 -19.73
C VAL A 374 1.87 -11.12 -19.32
N ASN A 375 1.19 -10.61 -18.29
CA ASN A 375 -0.09 -11.18 -17.86
C ASN A 375 -1.18 -11.00 -18.91
N ILE A 376 -1.22 -9.84 -19.58
CA ILE A 376 -2.21 -9.54 -20.63
C ILE A 376 -1.90 -10.29 -21.93
N GLY A 377 -0.61 -10.49 -22.22
CA GLY A 377 -0.11 -11.01 -23.51
C GLY A 377 0.16 -9.90 -24.53
N LEU A 378 0.71 -8.76 -24.09
CA LEU A 378 1.09 -7.63 -24.95
C LEU A 378 2.59 -7.61 -25.24
N GLN A 379 2.95 -7.07 -26.40
CA GLN A 379 4.33 -6.65 -26.66
C GLN A 379 4.72 -5.54 -25.67
N PHE A 380 5.90 -5.67 -25.06
CA PHE A 380 6.40 -4.70 -24.07
C PHE A 380 7.63 -3.96 -24.59
N TYR A 381 7.69 -2.66 -24.27
CA TYR A 381 8.85 -1.80 -24.50
C TYR A 381 9.18 -0.99 -23.25
N THR A 382 10.46 -0.69 -23.04
CA THR A 382 10.84 0.39 -22.11
C THR A 382 10.64 1.76 -22.77
N PRO A 383 10.55 2.87 -22.01
CA PRO A 383 10.42 4.20 -22.58
C PRO A 383 11.62 4.57 -23.47
N GLU A 384 12.82 4.13 -23.11
CA GLU A 384 14.04 4.30 -23.90
C GLU A 384 14.01 3.54 -25.23
N GLU A 385 13.57 2.28 -25.21
CA GLU A 385 13.37 1.49 -26.43
C GLU A 385 12.33 2.17 -27.33
N TYR A 386 11.18 2.53 -26.76
CA TYR A 386 10.06 3.02 -27.53
C TYR A 386 10.25 4.45 -28.00
N PHE A 387 10.58 5.41 -27.13
CA PHE A 387 10.62 6.82 -27.50
C PHE A 387 11.97 7.25 -28.10
N LEU A 388 13.07 6.64 -27.67
CA LEU A 388 14.42 7.02 -28.10
C LEU A 388 15.03 6.07 -29.14
N GLY A 389 14.42 4.91 -29.39
CA GLY A 389 14.95 3.91 -30.32
C GLY A 389 16.23 3.26 -29.82
N LEU A 390 16.44 3.22 -28.49
CA LEU A 390 17.60 2.56 -27.90
C LEU A 390 17.43 1.03 -27.92
N ASN A 391 18.57 0.34 -27.91
CA ASN A 391 18.59 -1.12 -27.89
C ASN A 391 18.00 -1.67 -26.59
N LYS A 392 17.33 -2.82 -26.70
CA LYS A 392 16.81 -3.57 -25.56
C LYS A 392 17.92 -3.95 -24.60
N VAL A 393 17.65 -3.81 -23.30
CA VAL A 393 18.59 -4.17 -22.23
C VAL A 393 18.09 -5.40 -21.47
N SER A 394 19.01 -6.11 -20.82
CA SER A 394 18.69 -7.24 -19.94
C SER A 394 17.78 -6.82 -18.78
N TYR A 395 16.98 -7.76 -18.30
CA TYR A 395 16.08 -7.60 -17.16
C TYR A 395 16.00 -8.91 -16.36
N GLU A 396 15.55 -8.80 -15.12
CA GLU A 396 15.32 -9.94 -14.23
C GLU A 396 13.82 -10.17 -14.04
N MET A 397 13.38 -11.42 -14.18
CA MET A 397 12.02 -11.84 -13.84
C MET A 397 11.94 -12.24 -12.37
N PRO A 398 10.76 -12.16 -11.72
CA PRO A 398 10.59 -12.67 -10.36
C PRO A 398 11.00 -14.14 -10.24
N LYS A 399 11.58 -14.52 -9.09
CA LYS A 399 12.05 -15.90 -8.85
C LYS A 399 10.94 -16.95 -8.91
N PHE A 400 9.72 -16.54 -8.59
CA PHE A 400 8.54 -17.41 -8.64
C PHE A 400 7.70 -17.05 -9.87
N ASP A 401 7.53 -18.02 -10.76
CA ASP A 401 6.56 -17.97 -11.86
C ASP A 401 5.32 -18.78 -11.48
N PRO A 402 4.16 -18.15 -11.26
CA PRO A 402 2.92 -18.86 -10.95
C PRO A 402 2.55 -19.91 -11.99
N LYS A 403 2.86 -19.68 -13.28
CA LYS A 403 2.52 -20.60 -14.38
C LYS A 403 3.31 -21.90 -14.31
N SER A 404 4.48 -21.90 -13.68
CA SER A 404 5.31 -23.10 -13.48
C SER A 404 4.62 -24.18 -12.64
N LEU A 405 3.63 -23.82 -11.82
CA LEU A 405 2.88 -24.80 -11.03
C LEU A 405 2.06 -25.76 -11.89
N ARG A 406 1.73 -25.39 -13.14
CA ARG A 406 0.98 -26.27 -14.06
C ARG A 406 1.74 -27.53 -14.46
N SER A 407 3.08 -27.53 -14.35
CA SER A 407 3.88 -28.73 -14.63
C SER A 407 4.01 -29.69 -13.44
N ILE A 408 3.52 -29.33 -12.25
CA ILE A 408 3.61 -30.16 -11.05
C ILE A 408 2.51 -31.23 -11.08
N GLN A 409 2.90 -32.48 -11.35
CA GLN A 409 1.97 -33.60 -11.45
C GLN A 409 1.82 -34.37 -10.13
N SER A 410 2.89 -34.49 -9.36
CA SER A 410 2.92 -35.23 -8.10
C SER A 410 2.47 -34.36 -6.91
N LEU A 411 1.56 -34.89 -6.08
CA LEU A 411 1.16 -34.24 -4.83
C LEU A 411 2.24 -34.37 -3.74
N LEU A 412 2.87 -35.54 -3.66
CA LEU A 412 3.87 -35.89 -2.65
C LEU A 412 5.17 -36.32 -3.33
N GLU A 413 6.29 -36.01 -2.68
CA GLU A 413 7.62 -36.49 -3.05
C GLU A 413 8.31 -37.15 -1.84
N PRO A 414 8.78 -38.41 -1.96
CA PRO A 414 8.73 -39.26 -3.17
C PRO A 414 7.31 -39.67 -3.59
N THR A 415 7.10 -39.89 -4.90
CA THR A 415 5.77 -40.25 -5.45
C THR A 415 5.19 -41.57 -4.96
N THR A 416 6.03 -42.45 -4.41
CA THR A 416 5.64 -43.73 -3.82
C THR A 416 5.04 -43.59 -2.41
N THR A 417 5.16 -42.42 -1.79
CA THR A 417 4.68 -42.18 -0.42
C THR A 417 3.16 -42.23 -0.35
N THR A 418 2.62 -42.99 0.61
CA THR A 418 1.18 -42.99 0.89
C THR A 418 0.80 -41.76 1.72
N LEU A 419 -0.35 -41.18 1.42
CA LEU A 419 -0.86 -40.01 2.15
C LEU A 419 -1.07 -40.33 3.65
N THR A 420 -1.63 -41.50 3.95
CA THR A 420 -1.91 -41.99 5.30
C THR A 420 -1.36 -43.40 5.50
N LEU A 421 -1.13 -43.78 6.76
CA LEU A 421 -0.76 -45.15 7.14
C LEU A 421 -1.97 -45.92 7.69
N ASN A 422 -1.95 -47.25 7.54
CA ASN A 422 -2.95 -48.17 8.13
C ASN A 422 -2.73 -48.44 9.63
N LYS A 423 -2.11 -47.49 10.34
CA LYS A 423 -1.83 -47.54 11.78
C LYS A 423 -1.92 -46.15 12.37
N THR A 424 -2.14 -46.06 13.68
CA THR A 424 -2.12 -44.79 14.41
C THR A 424 -0.76 -44.10 14.20
N GLU A 425 -0.78 -42.84 13.78
CA GLU A 425 0.43 -42.07 13.49
C GLU A 425 0.26 -40.58 13.85
N ILE A 426 1.37 -39.85 13.87
CA ILE A 426 1.39 -38.38 13.94
C ILE A 426 1.95 -37.83 12.63
N ILE A 427 1.21 -36.93 11.98
CA ILE A 427 1.70 -36.13 10.86
C ILE A 427 2.00 -34.72 11.36
N VAL A 428 3.25 -34.29 11.25
CA VAL A 428 3.70 -32.94 11.60
C VAL A 428 3.86 -32.11 10.33
N MET A 429 2.97 -31.15 10.10
CA MET A 429 3.13 -30.21 8.99
C MET A 429 4.27 -29.24 9.26
N CYS A 430 5.09 -28.94 8.26
CA CYS A 430 6.20 -28.01 8.33
C CYS A 430 6.18 -27.11 7.10
N GLY A 431 6.22 -25.78 7.29
CA GLY A 431 6.30 -24.87 6.16
C GLY A 431 5.80 -23.46 6.45
N LEU A 432 6.12 -22.54 5.55
CA LEU A 432 5.85 -21.11 5.67
C LEU A 432 4.37 -20.82 6.01
N PRO A 433 4.05 -19.80 6.80
CA PRO A 433 2.72 -19.18 6.76
C PRO A 433 2.29 -18.92 5.30
N ALA A 434 1.00 -19.08 5.00
CA ALA A 434 0.46 -18.97 3.63
C ALA A 434 1.01 -19.97 2.58
N SER A 435 1.70 -21.04 2.98
CA SER A 435 2.11 -22.13 2.06
C SER A 435 1.00 -23.12 1.68
N GLY A 436 -0.22 -22.97 2.21
CA GLY A 436 -1.33 -23.90 1.90
C GLY A 436 -1.47 -25.10 2.84
N LYS A 437 -0.66 -25.22 3.91
CA LYS A 437 -0.75 -26.32 4.91
C LYS A 437 -2.18 -26.63 5.37
N SER A 438 -2.88 -25.63 5.91
CA SER A 438 -4.24 -25.83 6.42
C SER A 438 -5.21 -26.28 5.34
N TRP A 439 -5.03 -25.80 4.10
CA TRP A 439 -5.83 -26.26 2.97
C TRP A 439 -5.51 -27.72 2.64
N PHE A 440 -4.22 -28.08 2.55
CA PHE A 440 -3.78 -29.46 2.32
C PHE A 440 -4.33 -30.41 3.39
N VAL A 441 -4.20 -30.04 4.67
CA VAL A 441 -4.71 -30.85 5.78
C VAL A 441 -6.22 -31.03 5.68
N LYS A 442 -6.98 -29.95 5.48
CA LYS A 442 -8.45 -30.03 5.36
C LYS A 442 -8.90 -30.85 4.16
N LYS A 443 -8.22 -30.70 3.02
CA LYS A 443 -8.60 -31.33 1.76
C LYS A 443 -8.23 -32.80 1.71
N TYR A 444 -7.03 -33.15 2.15
CA TYR A 444 -6.44 -34.47 1.95
C TYR A 444 -6.39 -35.30 3.24
N ILE A 445 -6.09 -34.70 4.39
CA ILE A 445 -5.84 -35.48 5.63
C ILE A 445 -7.12 -35.68 6.46
N LEU A 446 -7.90 -34.63 6.70
CA LEU A 446 -9.10 -34.71 7.54
C LEU A 446 -10.20 -35.67 7.04
N PRO A 447 -10.41 -35.90 5.73
CA PRO A 447 -11.31 -36.95 5.25
C PRO A 447 -10.98 -38.35 5.78
N HIS A 448 -9.72 -38.60 6.16
CA HIS A 448 -9.29 -39.85 6.78
C HIS A 448 -9.43 -39.86 8.32
N LYS A 449 -10.21 -38.93 8.89
CA LYS A 449 -10.61 -38.88 10.32
C LYS A 449 -9.44 -38.66 11.30
N TYR A 450 -8.40 -37.96 10.85
CA TYR A 450 -7.31 -37.52 11.72
C TYR A 450 -7.82 -36.47 12.70
N GLU A 451 -7.33 -36.53 13.95
CA GLU A 451 -7.53 -35.46 14.91
C GLU A 451 -6.77 -34.21 14.47
N TYR A 452 -7.47 -33.09 14.36
CA TYR A 452 -6.92 -31.83 13.88
C TYR A 452 -6.37 -30.99 15.05
N VAL A 453 -5.06 -30.88 15.15
CA VAL A 453 -4.40 -30.08 16.18
C VAL A 453 -3.78 -28.84 15.54
N ASN A 454 -4.32 -27.67 15.89
CA ASN A 454 -3.86 -26.38 15.37
C ASN A 454 -3.74 -25.37 16.52
N ARG A 455 -2.56 -24.76 16.65
CA ARG A 455 -2.24 -23.81 17.73
C ARG A 455 -3.00 -22.50 17.62
N ASP A 456 -3.38 -22.06 16.42
CA ASP A 456 -4.15 -20.83 16.26
C ASP A 456 -5.55 -20.96 16.87
N VAL A 457 -6.08 -22.19 16.96
CA VAL A 457 -7.35 -22.52 17.62
C VAL A 457 -7.15 -22.81 19.11
N LEU A 458 -6.11 -23.59 19.45
CA LEU A 458 -5.88 -24.05 20.82
C LEU A 458 -5.16 -23.03 21.72
N GLY A 459 -4.45 -22.07 21.14
CA GLY A 459 -3.70 -21.02 21.82
C GLY A 459 -2.23 -21.37 22.09
N THR A 460 -1.97 -22.37 22.93
CA THR A 460 -0.60 -22.72 23.38
C THR A 460 -0.08 -24.02 22.77
N TRP A 461 1.25 -24.17 22.72
CA TRP A 461 1.85 -25.41 22.23
C TRP A 461 1.63 -26.57 23.22
N GLN A 462 1.55 -26.28 24.51
CA GLN A 462 1.27 -27.26 25.56
C GLN A 462 -0.13 -27.87 25.39
N GLN A 463 -1.12 -27.05 25.04
CA GLN A 463 -2.46 -27.54 24.71
C GLN A 463 -2.47 -28.41 23.46
N CYS A 464 -1.65 -28.08 22.44
CA CYS A 464 -1.49 -28.92 21.25
C CYS A 464 -0.92 -30.30 21.62
N VAL A 465 0.12 -30.35 22.44
CA VAL A 465 0.71 -31.60 22.94
C VAL A 465 -0.31 -32.41 23.72
N LYS A 466 -1.01 -31.80 24.69
CA LYS A 466 -2.04 -32.48 25.49
C LYS A 466 -3.18 -33.07 24.64
N MET A 467 -3.65 -32.33 23.64
CA MET A 467 -4.67 -32.82 22.71
C MET A 467 -4.17 -33.99 21.88
N THR A 468 -2.92 -33.92 21.42
CA THR A 468 -2.24 -35.01 20.70
C THR A 468 -2.19 -36.27 21.55
N GLU A 469 -1.72 -36.18 22.80
CA GLU A 469 -1.68 -37.34 23.73
C GLU A 469 -3.07 -37.91 24.00
N THR A 470 -4.09 -37.05 24.13
CA THR A 470 -5.47 -37.48 24.36
C THR A 470 -6.02 -38.27 23.17
N ALA A 471 -5.75 -37.83 21.94
CA ALA A 471 -6.17 -38.52 20.73
C ALA A 471 -5.46 -39.87 20.55
N LEU A 472 -4.15 -39.92 20.82
CA LEU A 472 -3.38 -41.16 20.74
C LEU A 472 -3.81 -42.19 21.80
N THR A 473 -4.23 -41.74 22.99
CA THR A 473 -4.83 -42.62 24.01
C THR A 473 -6.10 -43.31 23.48
N LYS A 474 -6.85 -42.62 22.60
CA LYS A 474 -8.04 -43.16 21.90
C LYS A 474 -7.68 -43.92 20.61
N LYS A 475 -6.38 -44.16 20.34
CA LYS A 475 -5.84 -44.79 19.12
C LYS A 475 -6.16 -44.04 17.82
N GLN A 476 -6.43 -42.74 17.90
CA GLN A 476 -6.74 -41.90 16.74
C GLN A 476 -5.46 -41.23 16.20
N SER A 477 -5.24 -41.28 14.89
CA SER A 477 -4.11 -40.57 14.25
C SER A 477 -4.30 -39.06 14.35
N VAL A 478 -3.19 -38.32 14.41
CA VAL A 478 -3.21 -36.88 14.66
C VAL A 478 -2.44 -36.14 13.56
N VAL A 479 -2.97 -35.00 13.12
CA VAL A 479 -2.27 -34.07 12.25
C VAL A 479 -2.04 -32.74 12.96
N ILE A 480 -0.79 -32.30 12.99
CA ILE A 480 -0.35 -31.04 13.61
C ILE A 480 -0.23 -29.98 12.51
N ASP A 481 -1.27 -29.16 12.34
CA ASP A 481 -1.28 -28.03 11.40
C ASP A 481 -0.75 -26.75 12.07
N ASN A 482 0.56 -26.75 12.32
CA ASN A 482 1.30 -25.59 12.78
C ASN A 482 2.42 -25.28 11.78
N THR A 483 3.15 -24.17 12.00
CA THR A 483 4.27 -23.80 11.15
C THR A 483 5.51 -24.69 11.36
N ASN A 484 5.80 -25.04 12.62
CA ASN A 484 6.89 -25.95 13.04
C ASN A 484 8.26 -25.65 12.38
N PRO A 485 8.80 -24.42 12.51
CA PRO A 485 9.98 -23.95 11.77
C PRO A 485 11.28 -24.66 12.13
N ASP A 486 11.49 -24.94 13.41
CA ASP A 486 12.76 -25.38 13.98
C ASP A 486 12.66 -26.78 14.61
N LYS A 487 13.83 -27.37 14.89
CA LYS A 487 13.95 -28.70 15.51
C LYS A 487 13.24 -28.75 16.87
N GLU A 488 13.39 -27.73 17.71
CA GLU A 488 12.75 -27.68 19.03
C GLU A 488 11.22 -27.76 18.95
N SER A 489 10.61 -27.01 18.03
CA SER A 489 9.16 -27.03 17.84
C SER A 489 8.65 -28.39 17.40
N ARG A 490 9.40 -29.07 16.51
CA ARG A 490 9.05 -30.40 15.99
C ARG A 490 9.28 -31.52 17.01
N GLN A 491 10.37 -31.41 17.77
CA GLN A 491 10.77 -32.38 18.79
C GLN A 491 9.65 -32.69 19.79
N ARG A 492 8.87 -31.67 20.16
CA ARG A 492 7.71 -31.80 21.06
C ARG A 492 6.72 -32.88 20.63
N TYR A 493 6.50 -33.05 19.33
CA TYR A 493 5.58 -34.06 18.79
C TYR A 493 6.28 -35.39 18.50
N VAL A 494 7.57 -35.37 18.15
CA VAL A 494 8.37 -36.59 18.02
C VAL A 494 8.49 -37.33 19.35
N GLU A 495 8.65 -36.60 20.46
CA GLU A 495 8.69 -37.18 21.81
C GLU A 495 7.36 -37.82 22.21
N VAL A 496 6.24 -37.19 21.84
CA VAL A 496 4.90 -37.77 22.04
C VAL A 496 4.75 -39.06 21.21
N ALA A 497 5.18 -39.06 19.94
CA ALA A 497 5.13 -40.26 19.11
C ALA A 497 5.94 -41.41 19.71
N ARG A 498 7.15 -41.12 20.22
CA ARG A 498 8.01 -42.09 20.91
C ARG A 498 7.35 -42.65 22.17
N LYS A 499 6.75 -41.80 23.00
CA LYS A 499 6.03 -42.20 24.22
C LYS A 499 4.89 -43.18 23.93
N PHE A 500 4.15 -42.98 22.83
CA PHE A 500 3.02 -43.83 22.44
C PHE A 500 3.42 -44.95 21.46
N ASN A 501 4.71 -45.09 21.12
CA ASN A 501 5.24 -46.06 20.16
C ASN A 501 4.51 -46.04 18.79
N VAL A 502 4.24 -44.84 18.28
CA VAL A 502 3.60 -44.62 16.97
C VAL A 502 4.59 -43.94 16.00
N PRO A 503 4.45 -44.14 14.68
CA PRO A 503 5.24 -43.40 13.69
C PRO A 503 4.95 -41.90 13.76
N CYS A 504 5.99 -41.10 13.56
CA CYS A 504 5.89 -39.66 13.35
C CYS A 504 6.41 -39.34 11.96
N ARG A 505 5.61 -38.74 11.08
CA ARG A 505 6.02 -38.31 9.74
C ARG A 505 6.02 -36.79 9.66
N CYS A 506 6.97 -36.21 8.93
CA CYS A 506 7.02 -34.76 8.70
C CYS A 506 6.62 -34.45 7.26
N PHE A 507 5.58 -33.63 7.09
CA PHE A 507 5.10 -33.20 5.78
C PHE A 507 5.54 -31.76 5.55
N VAL A 508 6.50 -31.57 4.64
CA VAL A 508 7.16 -30.29 4.38
C VAL A 508 6.57 -29.66 3.13
N MET A 509 5.96 -28.48 3.26
CA MET A 509 5.44 -27.76 2.09
C MET A 509 6.59 -27.32 1.18
N ASN A 510 6.56 -27.76 -0.07
CA ASN A 510 7.49 -27.36 -1.13
C ASN A 510 7.08 -26.00 -1.71
N VAL A 511 7.18 -24.96 -0.90
CA VAL A 511 6.74 -23.59 -1.22
C VAL A 511 7.83 -22.61 -0.83
N SER A 512 8.27 -21.79 -1.80
CA SER A 512 9.25 -20.73 -1.56
C SER A 512 8.65 -19.53 -0.82
N VAL A 513 9.50 -18.60 -0.37
CA VAL A 513 9.04 -17.35 0.26
C VAL A 513 8.20 -16.52 -0.71
N GLU A 514 8.65 -16.42 -1.96
CA GLU A 514 7.97 -15.68 -3.03
C GLU A 514 6.60 -16.31 -3.36
N HIS A 515 6.52 -17.65 -3.41
CA HIS A 515 5.26 -18.35 -3.62
C HIS A 515 4.30 -18.17 -2.42
N ALA A 516 4.80 -18.24 -1.18
CA ALA A 516 3.97 -17.98 0.00
C ALA A 516 3.43 -16.54 0.03
N LYS A 517 4.24 -15.55 -0.38
CA LYS A 517 3.78 -14.16 -0.55
C LYS A 517 2.70 -14.05 -1.62
N HIS A 518 2.88 -14.72 -2.75
CA HIS A 518 1.87 -14.77 -3.82
C HIS A 518 0.55 -15.33 -3.29
N ASN A 519 0.57 -16.48 -2.62
CA ASN A 519 -0.62 -17.09 -2.01
C ASN A 519 -1.31 -16.15 -1.02
N ASN A 520 -0.51 -15.43 -0.22
CA ASN A 520 -1.03 -14.49 0.75
C ASN A 520 -1.75 -13.31 0.08
N LEU A 521 -1.14 -12.71 -0.95
CA LEU A 521 -1.77 -11.61 -1.70
C LEU A 521 -3.04 -12.10 -2.41
N PHE A 522 -3.00 -13.26 -3.05
CA PHE A 522 -4.17 -13.86 -3.71
C PHE A 522 -5.34 -14.05 -2.74
N ARG A 523 -5.07 -14.54 -1.52
CA ARG A 523 -6.09 -14.72 -0.48
C ARG A 523 -6.70 -13.41 -0.01
N GLN A 524 -5.89 -12.36 0.13
CA GLN A 524 -6.34 -11.01 0.48
C GLN A 524 -7.24 -10.44 -0.62
N MET A 525 -6.85 -10.60 -1.89
CA MET A 525 -7.60 -10.10 -3.05
C MET A 525 -8.97 -10.76 -3.21
N ASN A 526 -9.10 -12.03 -2.81
CA ASN A 526 -10.35 -12.79 -2.91
C ASN A 526 -11.20 -12.79 -1.62
N GLY A 527 -10.79 -12.03 -0.59
CA GLY A 527 -11.58 -11.89 0.64
C GLY A 527 -11.73 -13.17 1.47
N THR A 528 -10.98 -14.23 1.14
CA THR A 528 -10.93 -15.48 1.92
C THR A 528 -10.38 -15.29 3.34
N ASP A 529 -9.72 -14.16 3.58
CA ASP A 529 -9.16 -13.77 4.88
C ASP A 529 -10.21 -13.30 5.90
N LYS A 530 -11.50 -13.16 5.56
CA LYS A 530 -12.54 -12.98 6.60
C LYS A 530 -12.54 -14.12 7.63
N ALA A 531 -11.98 -15.29 7.28
CA ALA A 531 -11.80 -16.45 8.16
C ALA A 531 -10.37 -16.62 8.73
N HIS A 532 -9.39 -15.78 8.36
CA HIS A 532 -7.98 -15.97 8.71
C HIS A 532 -7.31 -14.67 9.20
N LYS A 533 -6.47 -14.77 10.23
CA LYS A 533 -5.67 -13.63 10.74
C LYS A 533 -4.73 -13.13 9.64
N ASP A 534 -4.62 -11.80 9.50
CA ASP A 534 -3.70 -11.13 8.57
C ASP A 534 -2.28 -11.70 8.67
N VAL A 535 -1.86 -12.48 7.66
CA VAL A 535 -0.47 -12.92 7.56
C VAL A 535 0.31 -11.77 6.93
N ASN A 536 0.89 -10.91 7.76
CA ASN A 536 1.81 -9.89 7.27
C ASN A 536 3.13 -10.53 6.81
N GLU A 537 3.82 -9.92 5.85
CA GLU A 537 5.13 -10.38 5.35
C GLU A 537 6.16 -10.61 6.47
N ILE A 538 6.10 -9.81 7.55
CA ILE A 538 6.96 -9.98 8.73
C ILE A 538 6.84 -11.40 9.31
N ILE A 539 5.65 -11.99 9.31
CA ILE A 539 5.40 -13.32 9.84
C ILE A 539 6.03 -14.39 8.94
N ILE A 540 5.92 -14.24 7.62
CA ILE A 540 6.57 -15.12 6.63
C ILE A 540 8.09 -15.05 6.79
N MET A 541 8.65 -13.83 6.90
CA MET A 541 10.09 -13.62 7.07
C MET A 541 10.60 -14.13 8.41
N GLY A 542 9.83 -13.94 9.49
CA GLY A 542 10.16 -14.43 10.83
C GLY A 542 10.14 -15.96 10.92
N PHE A 543 9.29 -16.63 10.13
CA PHE A 543 9.39 -18.07 9.93
C PHE A 543 10.68 -18.43 9.19
N ASN A 544 10.93 -17.81 8.04
CA ASN A 544 12.05 -18.16 7.17
C ASN A 544 13.41 -18.05 7.89
N LYS A 545 13.59 -17.05 8.77
CA LYS A 545 14.80 -16.89 9.58
C LYS A 545 15.04 -18.03 10.59
N ARG A 546 13.97 -18.64 11.10
CA ARG A 546 14.04 -19.74 12.08
C ARG A 546 13.98 -21.12 11.43
N TYR A 547 13.64 -21.17 10.14
CA TYR A 547 13.42 -22.42 9.46
C TYR A 547 14.71 -23.23 9.38
N ILE A 548 14.67 -24.43 9.92
CA ILE A 548 15.72 -25.44 9.79
C ILE A 548 15.08 -26.64 9.10
N LYS A 549 15.62 -27.03 7.94
CA LYS A 549 15.14 -28.16 7.15
C LYS A 549 15.02 -29.42 8.04
N PRO A 550 13.86 -30.11 8.07
CA PRO A 550 13.72 -31.33 8.85
C PRO A 550 14.70 -32.42 8.42
N THR A 551 15.16 -33.23 9.39
CA THR A 551 16.08 -34.36 9.15
C THR A 551 15.61 -35.61 9.87
N MET A 552 15.99 -36.79 9.37
CA MET A 552 15.60 -38.08 9.96
C MET A 552 16.12 -38.22 11.40
N ASP A 553 17.26 -37.60 11.73
CA ASP A 553 17.88 -37.59 13.07
C ASP A 553 17.01 -36.94 14.15
N GLU A 554 15.96 -36.21 13.77
CA GLU A 554 14.96 -35.71 14.72
C GLU A 554 14.10 -36.83 15.29
N GLY A 555 14.05 -37.99 14.63
CA GLY A 555 13.23 -39.15 15.00
C GLY A 555 11.96 -39.31 14.15
N PHE A 556 11.93 -38.72 12.96
CA PHE A 556 10.85 -38.96 12.00
C PHE A 556 11.02 -40.33 11.34
N SER A 557 9.90 -41.01 11.12
CA SER A 557 9.82 -42.24 10.34
C SER A 557 9.87 -41.99 8.82
N GLU A 558 9.42 -40.81 8.38
CA GLU A 558 9.45 -40.37 6.99
C GLU A 558 9.42 -38.83 6.93
N ILE A 559 10.11 -38.25 5.95
CA ILE A 559 9.99 -36.82 5.60
C ILE A 559 9.48 -36.75 4.18
N VAL A 560 8.31 -36.14 4.01
CA VAL A 560 7.55 -36.10 2.77
C VAL A 560 7.48 -34.65 2.32
N MET A 561 7.89 -34.37 1.09
CA MET A 561 7.68 -33.05 0.49
C MET A 561 6.28 -32.99 -0.10
N VAL A 562 5.54 -31.92 0.18
CA VAL A 562 4.17 -31.69 -0.30
C VAL A 562 4.21 -30.59 -1.34
N ASN A 563 3.90 -30.92 -2.58
CA ASN A 563 3.82 -29.95 -3.66
C ASN A 563 2.47 -29.22 -3.64
N MET A 564 2.49 -27.94 -3.94
CA MET A 564 1.26 -27.14 -4.00
C MET A 564 0.56 -27.35 -5.34
N GLN A 565 -0.62 -27.98 -5.30
CA GLN A 565 -1.53 -28.12 -6.42
C GLN A 565 -2.80 -27.31 -6.11
N PRO A 566 -2.84 -26.02 -6.50
CA PRO A 566 -3.97 -25.17 -6.17
C PRO A 566 -5.22 -25.64 -6.94
N MET A 567 -6.37 -25.61 -6.27
CA MET A 567 -7.68 -25.90 -6.85
C MET A 567 -8.57 -24.68 -6.69
N PHE A 568 -9.39 -24.40 -7.69
CA PHE A 568 -10.26 -23.24 -7.73
C PHE A 568 -11.69 -23.67 -8.07
N ASP A 569 -12.66 -23.00 -7.46
CA ASP A 569 -14.09 -23.24 -7.70
C ASP A 569 -14.58 -22.50 -8.97
N ASP A 570 -13.81 -21.52 -9.43
CA ASP A 570 -14.15 -20.66 -10.57
C ASP A 570 -12.92 -20.35 -11.44
N THR A 571 -13.16 -20.17 -12.73
CA THR A 571 -12.13 -19.93 -13.74
C THR A 571 -11.44 -18.58 -13.60
N ASP A 572 -12.11 -17.53 -13.10
CA ASP A 572 -11.49 -16.22 -12.94
C ASP A 572 -10.46 -16.24 -11.80
N MET A 573 -10.77 -16.98 -10.72
CA MET A 573 -9.81 -17.22 -9.64
C MET A 573 -8.58 -17.98 -10.11
N GLU A 574 -8.78 -19.02 -10.93
CA GLU A 574 -7.68 -19.78 -11.51
C GLU A 574 -6.81 -18.89 -12.40
N GLN A 575 -7.42 -18.12 -13.30
CA GLN A 575 -6.69 -17.21 -14.18
C GLN A 575 -5.90 -16.19 -13.39
N LEU A 576 -6.49 -15.56 -12.37
CA LEU A 576 -5.81 -14.59 -11.51
C LEU A 576 -4.64 -15.21 -10.75
N TYR A 577 -4.78 -16.44 -10.23
CA TYR A 577 -3.70 -17.11 -9.49
C TYR A 577 -2.49 -17.36 -10.39
N TYR A 578 -2.72 -17.73 -11.65
CA TYR A 578 -1.63 -17.96 -12.61
C TYR A 578 -1.04 -16.68 -13.22
N GLN A 579 -1.45 -15.50 -12.77
CA GLN A 579 -0.84 -14.22 -13.12
C GLN A 579 0.26 -13.81 -12.14
N TYR A 580 1.21 -13.02 -12.61
CA TYR A 580 2.07 -12.25 -11.72
C TYR A 580 1.23 -11.17 -11.02
N ILE A 581 0.95 -11.34 -9.74
CA ILE A 581 0.24 -10.34 -8.91
C ILE A 581 1.18 -9.56 -7.98
N LEU A 582 2.44 -9.99 -7.88
CA LEU A 582 3.52 -9.32 -7.17
C LEU A 582 4.51 -8.72 -8.18
N ASP A 583 5.01 -7.52 -7.87
CA ASP A 583 5.96 -6.79 -8.71
C ASP A 583 7.44 -6.98 -8.30
N LYS A 584 7.70 -7.78 -7.25
CA LYS A 584 9.01 -8.08 -6.64
C LYS A 584 9.08 -9.46 -6.01
#